data_AF-A0A401S1A5-F1
#
_entry.id   AF-A0A401S1A5-F1
#
_cell.length_a   1.000
_cell.length_b   1.000
_cell.length_c   1.000
_cell.angle_alpha   90.00
_cell.angle_beta   90.00
_cell.angle_gamma   90.00
#
_symmetry.space_group_name_H-M   'P 1'
#
loop_
_entity.id
_entity.type
_entity.pdbx_description
1 polymer ?
#
loop_
_entity_poly.entity_id
_entity_poly.type
_entity_poly.pdbx_seq_one_letter_code
_entity_poly.pdbx_strand_id
1 'polypeptide(L)'
;MLAVRAENGDSNTQDDPFTSSQVTKLLNDNRRVTFLLKELNAVAESNKKLQDKLSEKEHELEILKLDTELQEQAAEAKIAEKATVLVEEIYQAQKERDAAVMARLRLANEERDEALIRAKWLEQTFEGLENINPEENDMTLQELLNRINNANTRRSIDQNEDLIVDRIRKARERKKKITAEEINAVIEERDCALERCKQLEQELHLLKEQNHALANSTTQLMTENNQERALKTELLTVQKERDRALEQCKEQEEEIQTLRLYYSLHKSLSQEVPVTDQFNIALSTYDDALCSTKDIMSATHHQNEDLANQLQLAVVEQANMKIKLQQALEAKIQLSEKVQKLERLVDVLRKKIGTGNIRTVT
;
A
#
# COMPACT_ATOMS: atom_id res chain seq x y z
N MET A 1 3.21 62.86 7.18
CA MET A 1 2.22 63.91 6.92
C MET A 1 1.10 63.78 7.94
N LEU A 2 0.65 64.91 8.47
CA LEU A 2 -0.45 65.13 9.44
C LEU A 2 -0.12 64.93 10.92
N ALA A 3 0.30 66.06 11.49
CA ALA A 3 0.24 66.43 12.89
C ALA A 3 -1.20 66.83 13.29
N VAL A 4 -1.62 66.48 14.50
CA VAL A 4 -2.72 67.10 15.26
C VAL A 4 -2.30 67.04 16.73
N ARG A 5 -1.68 68.10 17.27
CA ARG A 5 -2.29 69.26 17.96
C ARG A 5 -3.07 68.83 19.21
N ALA A 6 -2.36 68.83 20.34
CA ALA A 6 -2.93 68.82 21.68
C ALA A 6 -3.19 70.27 22.11
N GLU A 7 -4.45 70.61 22.37
CA GLU A 7 -4.85 71.84 23.05
C GLU A 7 -5.69 71.46 24.29
N ASN A 8 -5.13 71.85 25.44
CA ASN A 8 -5.70 72.30 26.70
C ASN A 8 -7.20 72.13 26.98
N GLY A 9 -7.50 71.67 28.20
CA GLY A 9 -8.83 71.73 28.80
C GLY A 9 -8.76 71.50 30.31
N ASP A 10 -8.18 72.45 31.04
CA ASP A 10 -8.30 72.59 32.49
C ASP A 10 -9.73 73.05 32.80
N SER A 11 -10.50 72.25 33.56
CA SER A 11 -11.76 72.70 34.18
C SER A 11 -12.05 71.78 35.38
N ASN A 12 -11.74 72.25 36.58
CA ASN A 12 -12.64 72.95 37.49
C ASN A 12 -13.49 71.98 38.33
N THR A 13 -13.00 71.76 39.54
CA THR A 13 -13.62 71.10 40.68
C THR A 13 -14.98 71.70 41.02
N GLN A 14 -16.03 70.88 40.99
CA GLN A 14 -17.30 71.18 41.65
C GLN A 14 -17.88 69.87 42.20
N ASP A 15 -17.52 69.56 43.45
CA ASP A 15 -18.10 68.46 44.23
C ASP A 15 -19.45 68.89 44.80
N ASP A 16 -20.54 68.42 44.17
CA ASP A 16 -21.89 68.42 44.75
C ASP A 16 -22.12 67.12 45.54
N PRO A 17 -22.71 67.16 46.74
CA PRO A 17 -22.91 65.96 47.55
C PRO A 17 -24.09 65.15 47.00
N PHE A 18 -23.78 64.07 46.26
CA PHE A 18 -24.75 63.09 45.77
C PHE A 18 -25.68 62.61 46.89
N THR A 19 -27.00 62.64 46.64
CA THR A 19 -27.98 62.06 47.57
C THR A 19 -27.83 60.53 47.62
N SER A 20 -28.00 59.92 48.80
CA SER A 20 -27.77 58.49 49.07
C SER A 20 -28.47 57.52 48.08
N SER A 21 -29.61 57.94 47.50
CA SER A 21 -30.33 57.17 46.46
C SER A 21 -29.65 57.18 45.08
N GLN A 22 -28.92 58.24 44.72
CA GLN A 22 -28.13 58.29 43.49
C GLN A 22 -26.84 57.47 43.63
N VAL A 23 -26.20 57.53 44.80
CA VAL A 23 -24.97 56.76 45.08
C VAL A 23 -25.22 55.25 45.01
N THR A 24 -26.35 54.78 45.53
CA THR A 24 -26.74 53.36 45.49
C THR A 24 -27.09 52.88 44.07
N LYS A 25 -27.72 53.73 43.25
CA LYS A 25 -28.01 53.42 41.84
C LYS A 25 -26.72 53.36 41.00
N LEU A 26 -25.83 54.35 41.18
CA LEU A 26 -24.53 54.40 40.52
C LEU A 26 -23.64 53.20 40.89
N LEU A 27 -23.68 52.74 42.15
CA LEU A 27 -22.99 51.52 42.59
C LEU A 27 -23.52 50.25 41.91
N ASN A 28 -24.85 50.13 41.74
CA ASN A 28 -25.46 49.00 41.04
C ASN A 28 -25.18 49.03 39.53
N ASP A 29 -25.23 50.20 38.92
CA ASP A 29 -24.89 50.40 37.51
C ASP A 29 -23.41 50.10 37.27
N ASN A 30 -22.51 50.55 38.16
CA ASN A 30 -21.09 50.19 38.12
C ASN A 30 -20.86 48.69 38.28
N ARG A 31 -21.58 48.00 39.20
CA ARG A 31 -21.52 46.54 39.31
C ARG A 31 -21.95 45.87 38.01
N ARG A 32 -23.08 46.28 37.42
CA ARG A 32 -23.55 45.74 36.14
C ARG A 32 -22.54 45.99 35.01
N VAL A 33 -21.96 47.18 34.94
CA VAL A 33 -20.89 47.52 33.98
C VAL A 33 -19.66 46.62 34.19
N THR A 34 -19.23 46.36 35.42
CA THR A 34 -18.10 45.46 35.67
C THR A 34 -18.39 44.01 35.28
N PHE A 35 -19.62 43.52 35.49
CA PHE A 35 -20.03 42.19 35.03
C PHE A 35 -20.04 42.10 33.50
N LEU A 36 -20.58 43.11 32.82
CA LEU A 36 -20.59 43.19 31.36
C LEU A 36 -19.17 43.28 30.77
N LEU A 37 -18.26 44.03 31.40
CA LEU A 37 -16.85 44.05 31.00
C LEU A 37 -16.18 42.70 31.19
N LYS A 38 -16.50 41.98 32.27
CA LYS A 38 -15.97 40.63 32.52
C LYS A 38 -16.48 39.62 31.48
N GLU A 39 -17.77 39.68 31.15
CA GLU A 39 -18.35 38.86 30.07
C GLU A 39 -17.76 39.22 28.71
N LEU A 40 -17.62 40.51 28.40
CA LEU A 40 -17.00 40.99 27.17
C LEU A 40 -15.55 40.49 27.04
N ASN A 41 -14.78 40.55 28.12
CA ASN A 41 -13.41 40.03 28.15
C ASN A 41 -13.38 38.51 27.97
N ALA A 42 -14.29 37.77 28.62
CA ALA A 42 -14.37 36.31 28.44
C ALA A 42 -14.74 35.93 27.00
N VAL A 43 -15.65 36.67 26.37
CA VAL A 43 -16.00 36.50 24.95
C VAL A 43 -14.83 36.86 24.05
N ALA A 44 -14.10 37.94 24.33
CA ALA A 44 -12.92 38.35 23.57
C ALA A 44 -11.80 37.30 23.63
N GLU A 45 -11.52 36.73 24.81
CA GLU A 45 -10.58 35.64 24.98
C GLU A 45 -11.02 34.37 24.25
N SER A 46 -12.31 34.04 24.31
CA SER A 46 -12.87 32.89 23.59
C SER A 46 -12.75 33.07 22.07
N ASN A 47 -13.09 34.24 21.54
CA ASN A 47 -12.95 34.55 20.12
C ASN A 47 -11.49 34.51 19.67
N LYS A 48 -10.56 35.04 20.47
CA LYS A 48 -9.12 34.96 20.15
C LYS A 48 -8.66 33.50 20.07
N LYS A 49 -9.03 32.66 21.04
CA LYS A 49 -8.72 31.21 21.02
C LYS A 49 -9.32 30.50 19.80
N LEU A 50 -10.55 30.87 19.40
CA LEU A 50 -11.18 30.29 18.21
C LEU A 50 -10.47 30.75 16.93
N GLN A 51 -10.03 32.00 16.87
CA GLN A 51 -9.29 32.53 15.73
C GLN A 51 -7.90 31.90 15.60
N ASP A 52 -7.19 31.70 16.72
CA ASP A 52 -5.91 30.99 16.73
C ASP A 52 -6.08 29.54 16.24
N LYS A 53 -7.08 28.81 16.76
CA LYS A 53 -7.41 27.45 16.30
C LYS A 53 -7.82 27.39 14.83
N LEU A 54 -8.54 28.39 14.35
CA LEU A 54 -8.93 28.45 12.94
C LEU A 54 -7.68 28.59 12.06
N SER A 55 -6.77 29.50 12.41
CA SER A 55 -5.51 29.69 11.66
C SER A 55 -4.60 28.46 11.69
N GLU A 56 -4.56 27.75 12.82
CA GLU A 56 -3.83 26.48 12.94
C GLU A 56 -4.42 25.41 12.01
N LYS A 57 -5.75 25.28 11.99
CA LYS A 57 -6.44 24.32 11.11
C LYS A 57 -6.33 24.68 9.63
N GLU A 58 -6.33 25.96 9.29
CA GLU A 58 -6.07 26.43 7.91
C GLU A 58 -4.67 26.04 7.46
N HIS A 59 -3.66 26.21 8.32
CA HIS A 59 -2.29 25.82 8.01
C HIS A 59 -2.12 24.30 7.88
N GLU A 60 -2.71 23.51 8.78
CA GLU A 60 -2.71 22.03 8.67
C GLU A 60 -3.35 21.57 7.35
N LEU A 61 -4.46 22.21 6.94
CA LEU A 61 -5.16 21.89 5.71
C LEU A 61 -4.31 22.22 4.48
N GLU A 62 -3.60 23.35 4.50
CA GLU A 62 -2.68 23.73 3.43
C GLU A 62 -1.49 22.76 3.30
N ILE A 63 -0.93 22.31 4.43
CA ILE A 63 0.13 21.28 4.43
C ILE A 63 -0.39 19.96 3.83
N LEU A 64 -1.57 19.50 4.25
CA LEU A 64 -2.16 18.27 3.74
C LEU A 64 -2.44 18.34 2.23
N LYS A 65 -2.92 19.50 1.73
CA LYS A 65 -3.12 19.71 0.28
C LYS A 65 -1.82 19.58 -0.50
N LEU A 66 -0.76 20.26 -0.04
CA LEU A 66 0.55 20.18 -0.69
C LEU A 66 1.10 18.75 -0.67
N ASP A 67 0.94 18.02 0.44
CA ASP A 67 1.36 16.62 0.52
C ASP A 67 0.58 15.72 -0.45
N THR A 68 -0.74 15.92 -0.58
CA THR A 68 -1.55 15.17 -1.56
C THR A 68 -1.14 15.48 -2.99
N GLU A 69 -0.90 16.75 -3.35
CA GLU A 69 -0.45 17.14 -4.69
C GLU A 69 0.94 16.54 -5.01
N LEU A 70 1.86 16.52 -4.04
CA LEU A 70 3.17 15.90 -4.21
C LEU A 70 3.07 14.38 -4.42
N GLN A 71 2.19 13.70 -3.68
CA GLN A 71 1.95 12.27 -3.86
C GLN A 71 1.33 11.96 -5.23
N GLU A 72 0.38 12.78 -5.69
CA GLU A 72 -0.22 12.66 -7.02
C GLU A 72 0.82 12.85 -8.13
N GLN A 73 1.64 13.91 -8.06
CA GLN A 73 2.72 14.15 -9.02
C GLN A 73 3.75 13.01 -9.04
N ALA A 74 4.12 12.47 -7.87
CA ALA A 74 5.04 11.33 -7.79
C ALA A 74 4.44 10.07 -8.42
N ALA A 75 3.14 9.84 -8.24
CA ALA A 75 2.44 8.71 -8.86
C ALA A 75 2.36 8.87 -10.38
N GLU A 76 2.03 10.06 -10.89
CA GLU A 76 2.01 10.37 -12.31
C GLU A 76 3.38 10.21 -12.96
N ALA A 77 4.44 10.72 -12.33
CA ALA A 77 5.82 10.57 -12.83
C ALA A 77 6.21 9.09 -12.95
N LYS A 78 5.86 8.26 -11.96
CA LYS A 78 6.12 6.82 -11.97
C LYS A 78 5.33 6.08 -13.06
N ILE A 79 4.11 6.53 -13.35
CA ILE A 79 3.31 5.98 -14.46
C ILE A 79 3.94 6.37 -15.80
N ALA A 80 4.36 7.63 -15.95
CA ALA A 80 5.02 8.12 -17.16
C ALA A 80 6.34 7.37 -17.44
N GLU A 81 7.17 7.16 -16.41
CA GLU A 81 8.41 6.39 -16.53
C GLU A 81 8.17 4.95 -17.00
N LYS A 82 7.16 4.27 -16.43
CA LYS A 82 6.79 2.92 -16.87
C LYS A 82 6.28 2.91 -18.31
N ALA A 83 5.52 3.93 -18.70
CA ALA A 83 5.02 4.06 -20.06
C ALA A 83 6.17 4.30 -21.06
N THR A 84 7.16 5.12 -20.72
CA THR A 84 8.33 5.35 -21.60
C THR A 84 9.14 4.07 -21.80
N VAL A 85 9.40 3.31 -20.73
CA VAL A 85 10.12 2.03 -20.83
C VAL A 85 9.37 1.05 -21.73
N LEU A 86 8.05 0.91 -21.55
CA LEU A 86 7.24 0.02 -22.38
C LEU A 86 7.27 0.41 -23.86
N VAL A 87 7.22 1.71 -24.17
CA VAL A 87 7.30 2.21 -25.55
C VAL A 87 8.66 1.90 -26.17
N GLU A 88 9.74 2.06 -25.42
CA GLU A 88 11.10 1.71 -25.88
C GLU A 88 11.23 0.19 -26.15
N GLU A 89 10.70 -0.66 -25.27
CA GLU A 89 10.69 -2.12 -25.46
C GLU A 89 9.90 -2.52 -26.71
N ILE A 90 8.72 -1.95 -26.93
CA ILE A 90 7.91 -2.20 -28.12
C ILE A 90 8.67 -1.78 -29.38
N TYR A 91 9.31 -0.61 -29.37
CA TYR A 91 10.07 -0.11 -30.50
C TYR A 91 11.27 -1.03 -30.82
N GLN A 92 11.99 -1.47 -29.80
CA GLN A 92 13.12 -2.37 -29.98
C GLN A 92 12.66 -3.75 -30.51
N ALA A 93 11.58 -4.31 -29.96
CA ALA A 93 11.00 -5.56 -30.45
C ALA A 93 10.52 -5.46 -31.91
N GLN A 94 9.94 -4.32 -32.30
CA GLN A 94 9.55 -4.06 -33.70
C GLN A 94 10.76 -4.02 -34.63
N LYS A 95 11.82 -3.31 -34.22
CA LYS A 95 13.07 -3.23 -34.98
C LYS A 95 13.70 -4.61 -35.19
N GLU A 96 13.74 -5.44 -34.15
CA GLU A 96 14.24 -6.81 -34.22
C GLU A 96 13.40 -7.69 -35.14
N ARG A 97 12.06 -7.59 -35.05
CA ARG A 97 11.13 -8.28 -35.94
C ARG A 97 11.39 -7.89 -37.40
N ASP A 98 11.51 -6.61 -37.70
CA ASP A 98 11.74 -6.12 -39.07
C ASP A 98 13.09 -6.58 -39.61
N ALA A 99 14.14 -6.54 -38.79
CA ALA A 99 15.45 -7.08 -39.15
C ALA A 99 15.39 -8.58 -39.45
N ALA A 100 14.69 -9.37 -38.63
CA ALA A 100 14.52 -10.81 -38.82
C ALA A 100 13.71 -11.13 -40.10
N VAL A 101 12.66 -10.36 -40.38
CA VAL A 101 11.86 -10.50 -41.61
C VAL A 101 12.70 -10.19 -42.85
N MET A 102 13.48 -9.10 -42.82
CA MET A 102 14.37 -8.73 -43.92
C MET A 102 15.46 -9.78 -44.15
N ALA A 103 16.02 -10.37 -43.08
CA ALA A 103 17.00 -11.45 -43.18
C ALA A 103 16.39 -12.70 -43.83
N ARG A 104 15.19 -13.12 -43.40
CA ARG A 104 14.49 -14.27 -44.01
C ARG A 104 14.17 -14.05 -45.48
N LEU A 105 13.73 -12.84 -45.84
CA LEU A 105 13.43 -12.50 -47.24
C LEU A 105 14.69 -12.57 -48.13
N ARG A 106 15.84 -12.09 -47.61
CA ARG A 106 17.12 -12.21 -48.33
C ARG A 106 17.51 -13.66 -48.56
N LEU A 107 17.49 -14.49 -47.51
CA LEU A 107 17.79 -15.92 -47.64
C LEU A 107 16.87 -16.62 -48.64
N ALA A 108 15.56 -16.35 -48.59
CA ALA A 108 14.62 -16.93 -49.55
C ALA A 108 14.92 -16.50 -51.01
N ASN A 109 15.37 -15.27 -51.23
CA ASN A 109 15.79 -14.82 -52.55
C ASN A 109 17.08 -15.51 -53.01
N GLU A 110 18.08 -15.63 -52.12
CA GLU A 110 19.33 -16.33 -52.38
C GLU A 110 19.09 -17.80 -52.74
N GLU A 111 18.29 -18.52 -51.95
CA GLU A 111 17.91 -19.92 -52.20
C GLU A 111 17.19 -20.08 -53.54
N ARG A 112 16.27 -19.17 -53.86
CA ARG A 112 15.55 -19.16 -55.15
C ARG A 112 16.51 -18.93 -56.31
N ASP A 113 17.44 -17.99 -56.17
CA ASP A 113 18.40 -17.66 -57.22
C ASP A 113 19.40 -18.81 -57.45
N GLU A 114 19.86 -19.46 -56.37
CA GLU A 114 20.65 -20.69 -56.45
C GLU A 114 19.89 -21.83 -57.16
N ALA A 115 18.61 -22.05 -56.81
CA ALA A 115 17.79 -23.07 -57.43
C ALA A 115 17.61 -22.80 -58.94
N LEU A 116 17.41 -21.54 -59.33
CA LEU A 116 17.34 -21.13 -60.73
C LEU A 116 18.64 -21.39 -61.48
N ILE A 117 19.79 -21.11 -60.87
CA ILE A 117 21.10 -21.40 -61.48
C ILE A 117 21.27 -22.91 -61.67
N ARG A 118 20.98 -23.72 -60.64
CA ARG A 118 21.07 -25.19 -60.73
C ARG A 118 20.16 -25.77 -61.81
N ALA A 119 18.92 -25.27 -61.90
CA ALA A 119 17.97 -25.69 -62.94
C ALA A 119 18.51 -25.42 -64.35
N LYS A 120 19.05 -24.21 -64.59
CA LYS A 120 19.66 -23.86 -65.89
C LYS A 120 20.86 -24.75 -66.24
N TRP A 121 21.71 -25.06 -65.26
CA TRP A 121 22.83 -25.98 -65.48
C TRP A 121 22.35 -27.37 -65.90
N LEU A 122 21.32 -27.89 -65.22
CA LEU A 122 20.76 -29.20 -65.55
C LEU A 122 20.14 -29.21 -66.95
N GLU A 123 19.39 -28.17 -67.32
CA GLU A 123 18.86 -28.01 -68.69
C GLU A 123 19.98 -28.06 -69.74
N GLN A 124 21.06 -27.28 -69.54
CA GLN A 124 22.20 -27.28 -70.46
C GLN A 124 22.89 -28.65 -70.55
N THR A 125 23.05 -29.36 -69.42
CA THR A 125 23.61 -30.71 -69.45
C THR A 125 22.73 -31.71 -70.18
N PHE A 126 21.41 -31.55 -70.06
CA PHE A 126 20.44 -32.44 -70.71
C PHE A 126 20.44 -32.24 -72.23
N GLU A 127 20.45 -30.99 -72.70
CA GLU A 127 20.62 -30.67 -74.13
C GLU A 127 21.92 -31.23 -74.72
N GLY A 128 23.00 -31.26 -73.92
CA GLY A 128 24.27 -31.88 -74.32
C GLY A 128 24.23 -33.41 -74.43
N LEU A 129 23.37 -34.08 -73.66
CA LEU A 129 23.23 -35.54 -73.64
C LEU A 129 22.34 -36.07 -74.77
N GLU A 130 21.37 -35.28 -75.25
CA GLU A 130 20.50 -35.65 -76.38
C GLU A 130 21.28 -35.88 -77.70
N ASN A 131 22.53 -35.40 -77.77
CA ASN A 131 23.43 -35.54 -78.93
C ASN A 131 24.40 -36.75 -78.89
N ILE A 132 24.29 -37.66 -77.92
CA ILE A 132 25.20 -38.81 -77.79
C ILE A 132 24.51 -40.09 -78.30
N ASN A 133 24.98 -40.62 -79.44
CA ASN A 133 24.60 -41.97 -79.90
C ASN A 133 25.19 -43.03 -78.93
N PRO A 134 24.36 -43.79 -78.17
CA PRO A 134 24.87 -44.70 -77.15
C PRO A 134 25.57 -45.93 -77.75
N GLU A 135 25.16 -46.37 -78.94
CA GLU A 135 25.65 -47.60 -79.59
C GLU A 135 27.12 -47.51 -80.05
N GLU A 136 27.62 -46.29 -80.27
CA GLU A 136 28.99 -46.02 -80.71
C GLU A 136 30.01 -45.91 -79.56
N ASN A 137 29.57 -45.61 -78.33
CA ASN A 137 30.47 -45.45 -77.18
C ASN A 137 30.81 -46.77 -76.46
N ASP A 138 29.93 -47.78 -76.56
CA ASP A 138 30.05 -49.05 -75.84
C ASP A 138 30.88 -50.10 -76.57
N MET A 139 31.08 -49.95 -77.89
CA MET A 139 31.96 -50.84 -78.65
C MET A 139 33.37 -50.80 -78.09
N THR A 140 34.09 -51.92 -78.03
CA THR A 140 35.51 -51.91 -77.65
C THR A 140 36.41 -51.48 -78.82
N LEU A 141 37.62 -50.98 -78.55
CA LEU A 141 38.58 -50.64 -79.62
C LEU A 141 38.87 -51.87 -80.49
N GLN A 142 38.87 -53.05 -79.86
CA GLN A 142 39.07 -54.33 -80.53
C GLN A 142 37.91 -54.66 -81.49
N GLU A 143 36.66 -54.38 -81.10
CA GLU A 143 35.49 -54.56 -81.97
C GLU A 143 35.53 -53.61 -83.18
N LEU A 144 35.93 -52.34 -82.99
CA LEU A 144 36.08 -51.39 -84.09
C LEU A 144 37.18 -51.82 -85.07
N LEU A 145 38.33 -52.30 -84.56
CA LEU A 145 39.41 -52.84 -85.39
C LEU A 145 38.98 -54.11 -86.14
N ASN A 146 38.24 -55.00 -85.48
CA ASN A 146 37.68 -56.19 -86.13
C ASN A 146 36.66 -55.83 -87.21
N ARG A 147 35.86 -54.77 -87.02
CA ARG A 147 34.94 -54.27 -88.04
C ARG A 147 35.67 -53.67 -89.24
N ILE A 148 36.77 -52.94 -89.02
CA ILE A 148 37.63 -52.44 -90.10
C ILE A 148 38.23 -53.60 -90.90
N ASN A 149 38.77 -54.61 -90.22
CA ASN A 149 39.37 -55.79 -90.88
C ASN A 149 38.35 -56.59 -91.71
N ASN A 150 37.07 -56.58 -91.33
CA ASN A 150 35.99 -57.30 -92.01
C ASN A 150 35.14 -56.40 -92.94
N ALA A 151 35.50 -55.12 -93.09
CA ALA A 151 34.72 -54.17 -93.87
C ALA A 151 34.98 -54.34 -95.38
N ASN A 152 33.91 -54.60 -96.14
CA ASN A 152 34.00 -54.81 -97.59
C ASN A 152 33.87 -53.51 -98.41
N THR A 153 33.69 -52.36 -97.75
CA THR A 153 33.48 -51.06 -98.41
C THR A 153 34.38 -50.00 -97.78
N ARG A 154 34.99 -49.15 -98.62
CA ARG A 154 35.82 -48.02 -98.17
C ARG A 154 35.09 -47.10 -97.19
N ARG A 155 33.83 -46.78 -97.47
CA ARG A 155 32.99 -45.94 -96.60
C ARG A 155 32.82 -46.50 -95.18
N SER A 156 32.68 -47.83 -95.03
CA SER A 156 32.59 -48.45 -93.70
C SER A 156 33.93 -48.50 -92.97
N ILE A 157 35.05 -48.52 -93.71
CA ILE A 157 36.38 -48.38 -93.14
C ILE A 157 36.53 -46.95 -92.62
N ASP A 158 36.29 -45.95 -93.45
CA ASP A 158 36.38 -44.52 -93.10
C ASP A 158 35.53 -44.17 -91.86
N GLN A 159 34.28 -44.66 -91.81
CA GLN A 159 33.39 -44.45 -90.66
C GLN A 159 33.93 -45.02 -89.35
N ASN A 160 34.50 -46.24 -89.37
CA ASN A 160 35.09 -46.84 -88.18
C ASN A 160 36.44 -46.18 -87.81
N GLU A 161 37.21 -45.73 -88.81
CA GLU A 161 38.44 -44.96 -88.59
C GLU A 161 38.15 -43.62 -87.88
N ASP A 162 37.16 -42.86 -88.36
CA ASP A 162 36.71 -41.62 -87.73
C ASP A 162 36.27 -41.85 -86.28
N LEU A 163 35.54 -42.94 -86.03
CA LEU A 163 35.09 -43.35 -84.70
C LEU A 163 36.26 -43.67 -83.74
N ILE A 164 37.29 -44.36 -84.24
CA ILE A 164 38.51 -44.65 -83.48
C ILE A 164 39.27 -43.36 -83.17
N VAL A 165 39.44 -42.48 -84.16
CA VAL A 165 40.12 -41.19 -83.99
C VAL A 165 39.40 -40.34 -82.96
N ASP A 166 38.07 -40.27 -83.04
CA ASP A 166 37.23 -39.55 -82.09
C ASP A 166 37.32 -40.12 -80.68
N ARG A 167 37.37 -41.45 -80.53
CA ARG A 167 37.56 -42.08 -79.23
C ARG A 167 38.93 -41.80 -78.63
N ILE A 168 39.99 -41.85 -79.45
CA ILE A 168 41.35 -41.51 -79.01
C ILE A 168 41.41 -40.04 -78.59
N ARG A 169 40.78 -39.14 -79.35
CA ARG A 169 40.68 -37.72 -79.03
C ARG A 169 39.96 -37.50 -77.70
N LYS A 170 38.75 -38.07 -77.54
CA LYS A 170 37.97 -38.01 -76.29
C LYS A 170 38.73 -38.59 -75.10
N ALA A 171 39.44 -39.71 -75.26
CA ALA A 171 40.26 -40.31 -74.21
C ALA A 171 41.43 -39.40 -73.79
N ARG A 172 42.10 -38.76 -74.76
CA ARG A 172 43.16 -37.77 -74.50
C ARG A 172 42.61 -36.52 -73.81
N GLU A 173 41.46 -36.02 -74.23
CA GLU A 173 40.78 -34.88 -73.59
C GLU A 173 40.35 -35.20 -72.16
N ARG A 174 39.76 -36.37 -71.91
CA ARG A 174 39.44 -36.84 -70.55
C ARG A 174 40.70 -36.91 -69.68
N LYS A 175 41.79 -37.48 -70.19
CA LYS A 175 43.07 -37.51 -69.46
C LYS A 175 43.57 -36.10 -69.13
N LYS A 176 43.53 -35.17 -70.09
CA LYS A 176 43.90 -33.76 -69.83
C LYS A 176 43.00 -33.11 -68.78
N LYS A 177 41.69 -33.36 -68.84
CA LYS A 177 40.71 -32.84 -67.88
C LYS A 177 40.98 -33.37 -66.47
N ILE A 178 41.18 -34.68 -66.32
CA ILE A 178 41.55 -35.32 -65.05
C ILE A 178 42.83 -34.71 -64.50
N THR A 179 43.89 -34.61 -65.31
CA THR A 179 45.15 -34.01 -64.86
C THR A 179 44.98 -32.54 -64.47
N ALA A 180 44.13 -31.77 -65.16
CA ALA A 180 43.85 -30.39 -64.78
C ALA A 180 43.07 -30.30 -63.46
N GLU A 181 42.07 -31.16 -63.25
CA GLU A 181 41.32 -31.26 -62.00
C GLU A 181 42.22 -31.69 -60.83
N GLU A 182 43.11 -32.66 -61.03
CA GLU A 182 44.11 -33.07 -60.04
C GLU A 182 45.06 -31.93 -59.68
N ILE A 183 45.57 -31.19 -60.67
CA ILE A 183 46.43 -30.02 -60.43
C ILE A 183 45.67 -28.93 -59.67
N ASN A 184 44.42 -28.64 -60.05
CA ASN A 184 43.59 -27.65 -59.37
C ASN A 184 43.29 -28.04 -57.92
N ALA A 185 42.94 -29.31 -57.66
CA ALA A 185 42.72 -29.81 -56.31
C ALA A 185 43.98 -29.63 -55.42
N VAL A 186 45.16 -29.95 -55.96
CA VAL A 186 46.43 -29.74 -55.24
C VAL A 186 46.70 -28.25 -54.99
N ILE A 187 46.35 -27.36 -55.94
CA ILE A 187 46.45 -25.91 -55.75
C ILE A 187 45.52 -25.42 -54.65
N GLU A 188 44.26 -25.86 -54.65
CA GLU A 188 43.27 -25.51 -53.64
C GLU A 188 43.68 -26.00 -52.25
N GLU A 189 44.18 -27.23 -52.13
CA GLU A 189 44.72 -27.77 -50.87
C GLU A 189 45.91 -26.95 -50.37
N ARG A 190 46.85 -26.60 -51.26
CA ARG A 190 47.98 -25.72 -50.94
C ARG A 190 47.51 -24.36 -50.44
N ASP A 191 46.56 -23.74 -51.14
CA ASP A 191 46.08 -22.41 -50.80
C ASP A 191 45.30 -22.40 -49.48
N CYS A 192 44.49 -23.44 -49.22
CA CYS A 192 43.85 -23.64 -47.91
C CYS A 192 44.88 -23.83 -46.79
N ALA A 193 45.95 -24.58 -47.04
CA ALA A 193 47.05 -24.74 -46.08
C ALA A 193 47.78 -23.41 -45.84
N LEU A 194 48.03 -22.61 -46.88
CA LEU A 194 48.64 -21.30 -46.76
C LEU A 194 47.77 -20.32 -45.97
N GLU A 195 46.46 -20.29 -46.20
CA GLU A 195 45.55 -19.45 -45.41
C GLU A 195 45.50 -19.87 -43.94
N ARG A 196 45.51 -21.18 -43.64
CA ARG A 196 45.65 -21.67 -42.26
C ARG A 196 46.96 -21.24 -41.63
N CYS A 197 48.07 -21.32 -42.36
CA CYS A 197 49.37 -20.84 -41.86
C CYS A 197 49.31 -19.33 -41.53
N LYS A 198 48.74 -18.51 -42.42
CA LYS A 198 48.57 -17.07 -42.18
C LYS A 198 47.70 -16.78 -40.95
N GLN A 199 46.61 -17.53 -40.77
CA GLN A 199 45.74 -17.39 -39.59
C GLN A 199 46.49 -17.73 -38.30
N LEU A 200 47.21 -18.85 -38.28
CA LEU A 200 48.02 -19.25 -37.12
C LEU A 200 49.14 -18.25 -36.83
N GLU A 201 49.75 -17.65 -37.85
CA GLU A 201 50.73 -16.57 -37.69
C GLU A 201 50.10 -15.33 -37.06
N GLN A 202 48.91 -14.92 -37.51
CA GLN A 202 48.16 -13.80 -36.93
C GLN A 202 47.74 -14.07 -35.48
N GLU A 203 47.24 -15.26 -35.18
CA GLU A 203 46.91 -15.68 -33.81
C GLU A 203 48.15 -15.65 -32.91
N LEU A 204 49.30 -16.11 -33.41
CA LEU A 204 50.56 -16.01 -32.68
C LEU A 204 50.97 -14.56 -32.41
N HIS A 205 50.77 -13.66 -33.38
CA HIS A 205 51.03 -12.24 -33.19
C HIS A 205 50.10 -11.63 -32.14
N LEU A 206 48.79 -11.90 -32.21
CA LEU A 206 47.82 -11.45 -31.22
C LEU A 206 48.13 -11.99 -29.83
N LEU A 207 48.48 -13.28 -29.70
CA LEU A 207 48.89 -13.87 -28.43
C LEU A 207 50.18 -13.25 -27.89
N LYS A 208 51.15 -12.93 -28.76
CA LYS A 208 52.37 -12.22 -28.35
C LYS A 208 52.06 -10.80 -27.88
N GLU A 209 51.16 -10.08 -28.56
CA GLU A 209 50.70 -8.75 -28.17
C GLU A 209 49.92 -8.79 -26.86
N GLN A 210 49.01 -9.74 -26.68
CA GLN A 210 48.29 -9.96 -25.42
C GLN A 210 49.24 -10.31 -24.28
N ASN A 211 50.21 -11.19 -24.50
CA ASN A 211 51.24 -11.51 -23.50
C ASN A 211 52.13 -10.31 -23.18
N HIS A 212 52.46 -9.49 -24.18
CA HIS A 212 53.22 -8.27 -23.96
C HIS A 212 52.37 -7.22 -23.22
N ALA A 213 51.07 -7.10 -23.53
CA ALA A 213 50.12 -6.25 -22.84
C ALA A 213 49.89 -6.72 -21.40
N LEU A 214 49.80 -8.03 -21.15
CA LEU A 214 49.78 -8.63 -19.81
C LEU A 214 51.08 -8.34 -19.06
N ALA A 215 52.24 -8.47 -19.70
CA ALA A 215 53.52 -8.10 -19.10
C ALA A 215 53.61 -6.59 -18.78
N ASN A 216 52.98 -5.74 -19.58
CA ASN A 216 52.87 -4.30 -19.31
C ASN A 216 51.81 -4.00 -18.23
N SER A 217 50.76 -4.80 -18.14
CA SER A 217 49.76 -4.82 -17.05
C SER A 217 50.38 -5.26 -15.72
N THR A 218 51.45 -6.05 -15.73
CA THR A 218 52.28 -6.31 -14.54
C THR A 218 52.95 -5.05 -14.00
N THR A 219 53.18 -4.03 -14.83
CA THR A 219 53.60 -2.70 -14.37
C THR A 219 52.43 -1.93 -13.72
N GLN A 220 51.18 -2.18 -14.12
CA GLN A 220 49.96 -1.69 -13.46
C GLN A 220 49.62 -2.43 -12.15
N LEU A 221 50.08 -3.67 -11.96
CA LEU A 221 49.99 -4.35 -10.66
C LEU A 221 50.71 -3.57 -9.54
N MET A 222 51.71 -2.73 -9.85
CA MET A 222 52.33 -1.84 -8.85
C MET A 222 51.39 -0.71 -8.40
N THR A 223 50.47 -0.25 -9.25
CA THR A 223 49.44 0.74 -8.90
C THR A 223 48.21 0.12 -8.25
N GLU A 224 47.79 -1.08 -8.67
CA GLU A 224 46.72 -1.84 -7.99
C GLU A 224 47.14 -2.30 -6.60
N ASN A 225 48.42 -2.65 -6.38
CA ASN A 225 48.98 -2.96 -5.06
C ASN A 225 48.87 -1.77 -4.07
N ASN A 226 48.87 -0.51 -4.55
CA ASN A 226 48.63 0.64 -3.69
C ASN A 226 47.15 0.76 -3.27
N GLN A 227 46.21 0.42 -4.15
CA GLN A 227 44.77 0.37 -3.84
C GLN A 227 44.43 -0.83 -2.95
N GLU A 228 45.03 -1.98 -3.20
CA GLU A 228 44.90 -3.18 -2.36
C GLU A 228 45.43 -2.93 -0.95
N ARG A 229 46.55 -2.21 -0.81
CA ARG A 229 47.05 -1.77 0.50
C ARG A 229 46.09 -0.80 1.19
N ALA A 230 45.48 0.14 0.47
CA ALA A 230 44.50 1.06 1.04
C ALA A 230 43.25 0.33 1.56
N LEU A 231 42.69 -0.59 0.75
CA LEU A 231 41.56 -1.43 1.17
C LEU A 231 41.90 -2.33 2.35
N LYS A 232 43.13 -2.87 2.38
CA LYS A 232 43.60 -3.69 3.52
C LYS A 232 43.75 -2.85 4.79
N THR A 233 44.19 -1.60 4.70
CA THR A 233 44.23 -0.70 5.85
C THR A 233 42.84 -0.33 6.34
N GLU A 234 41.89 -0.08 5.43
CA GLU A 234 40.50 0.25 5.75
C GLU A 234 39.76 -0.94 6.39
N LEU A 235 39.99 -2.15 5.88
CA LEU A 235 39.43 -3.36 6.46
C LEU A 235 39.94 -3.59 7.89
N LEU A 236 41.23 -3.34 8.14
CA LEU A 236 41.80 -3.42 9.49
C LEU A 236 41.24 -2.35 10.44
N THR A 237 40.95 -1.14 9.96
CA THR A 237 40.32 -0.10 10.80
C THR A 237 38.88 -0.46 11.14
N VAL A 238 38.10 -0.89 10.15
CA VAL A 238 36.71 -1.35 10.36
C VAL A 238 36.67 -2.53 11.33
N GLN A 239 37.61 -3.47 11.21
CA GLN A 239 37.68 -4.61 12.11
C GLN A 239 37.96 -4.19 13.56
N LYS A 240 38.89 -3.24 13.77
CA LYS A 240 39.16 -2.69 15.11
C LYS A 240 37.96 -1.92 15.68
N GLU A 241 37.24 -1.17 14.86
CA GLU A 241 36.04 -0.45 15.28
C GLU A 241 34.91 -1.40 15.68
N ARG A 242 34.69 -2.46 14.88
CA ARG A 242 33.75 -3.54 15.21
C ARG A 242 34.13 -4.19 16.53
N ASP A 243 35.39 -4.54 16.73
CA ASP A 243 35.84 -5.21 17.95
C ASP A 243 35.67 -4.31 19.18
N ARG A 244 35.96 -3.00 19.05
CA ARG A 244 35.69 -2.01 20.09
C ARG A 244 34.20 -1.88 20.41
N ALA A 245 33.34 -1.86 19.39
CA ALA A 245 31.89 -1.79 19.59
C ALA A 245 31.36 -3.05 20.29
N LEU A 246 31.88 -4.22 19.94
CA LEU A 246 31.53 -5.47 20.61
C LEU A 246 31.95 -5.48 22.09
N GLU A 247 33.10 -4.90 22.42
CA GLU A 247 33.56 -4.77 23.79
C GLU A 247 32.64 -3.84 24.61
N GLN A 248 32.27 -2.69 24.03
CA GLN A 248 31.29 -1.78 24.64
C GLN A 248 29.92 -2.44 24.86
N CYS A 249 29.44 -3.25 23.91
CA CYS A 249 28.19 -3.98 24.09
C CYS A 249 28.26 -4.97 25.26
N LYS A 250 29.40 -5.63 25.47
CA LYS A 250 29.59 -6.53 26.63
C LYS A 250 29.58 -5.77 27.94
N GLU A 251 30.29 -4.63 28.02
CA GLU A 251 30.29 -3.78 29.23
C GLU A 251 28.87 -3.33 29.60
N GLN A 252 28.09 -2.87 28.61
CA GLN A 252 26.70 -2.48 28.83
C GLN A 252 25.82 -3.66 29.28
N GLU A 253 26.06 -4.86 28.74
CA GLU A 253 25.34 -6.06 29.14
C GLU A 253 25.64 -6.44 30.61
N GLU A 254 26.91 -6.34 31.03
CA GLU A 254 27.33 -6.53 32.42
C GLU A 254 26.72 -5.49 33.37
N GLU A 255 26.63 -4.22 32.95
CA GLU A 255 25.98 -3.16 33.71
C GLU A 255 24.48 -3.45 33.89
N ILE A 256 23.79 -3.88 32.82
CA ILE A 256 22.38 -4.29 32.88
C ILE A 256 22.18 -5.45 33.86
N GLN A 257 23.06 -6.46 33.81
CA GLN A 257 23.01 -7.59 34.73
C GLN A 257 23.22 -7.13 36.18
N THR A 258 24.17 -6.23 36.41
CA THR A 258 24.44 -5.64 37.73
C THR A 258 23.24 -4.87 38.26
N LEU A 259 22.62 -4.03 37.43
CA LEU A 259 21.39 -3.30 37.79
C LEU A 259 20.23 -4.25 38.11
N ARG A 260 20.07 -5.34 37.36
CA ARG A 260 19.06 -6.36 37.64
C ARG A 260 19.28 -7.03 39.00
N LEU A 261 20.52 -7.36 39.33
CA LEU A 261 20.88 -7.90 40.65
C LEU A 261 20.57 -6.88 41.77
N TYR A 262 20.96 -5.63 41.59
CA TYR A 262 20.66 -4.55 42.53
C TYR A 262 19.15 -4.38 42.74
N TYR A 263 18.37 -4.36 41.67
CA TYR A 263 16.91 -4.26 41.75
C TYR A 263 16.29 -5.46 42.46
N SER A 264 16.72 -6.68 42.13
CA SER A 264 16.23 -7.89 42.78
C SER A 264 16.57 -7.93 44.28
N LEU A 265 17.77 -7.48 44.64
CA LEU A 265 18.22 -7.37 46.01
C LEU A 265 17.42 -6.32 46.78
N HIS A 266 17.24 -5.13 46.21
CA HIS A 266 16.40 -4.07 46.76
C HIS A 266 14.96 -4.56 46.99
N LYS A 267 14.37 -5.24 46.00
CA LYS A 267 13.02 -5.82 46.13
C LYS A 267 12.91 -6.85 47.25
N SER A 268 13.97 -7.61 47.52
CA SER A 268 13.98 -8.64 48.56
C SER A 268 14.23 -8.09 49.97
N LEU A 269 15.02 -7.01 50.08
CA LEU A 269 15.33 -6.34 51.36
C LEU A 269 14.33 -5.24 51.72
N SER A 270 13.61 -4.71 50.74
CA SER A 270 12.57 -3.71 50.96
C SER A 270 11.33 -4.35 51.57
N GLN A 271 10.82 -3.75 52.65
CA GLN A 271 9.53 -4.11 53.26
C GLN A 271 8.33 -3.65 52.42
N GLU A 272 8.52 -3.31 51.14
CA GLU A 272 7.43 -2.92 50.25
C GLU A 272 6.40 -4.03 50.05
N VAL A 273 6.80 -5.31 49.96
CA VAL A 273 5.87 -6.43 49.74
C VAL A 273 4.76 -6.49 50.83
N PRO A 274 5.06 -6.49 52.14
CA PRO A 274 4.01 -6.49 53.16
C PRO A 274 3.20 -5.18 53.21
N VAL A 275 3.76 -4.04 52.81
CA VAL A 275 3.02 -2.77 52.75
C VAL A 275 2.05 -2.76 51.56
N THR A 276 2.46 -3.32 50.43
CA THR A 276 1.62 -3.46 49.24
C THR A 276 0.48 -4.46 49.51
N ASP A 277 0.78 -5.57 50.16
CA ASP A 277 -0.23 -6.56 50.57
C ASP A 277 -1.18 -5.99 51.63
N GLN A 278 -0.69 -5.24 52.63
CA GLN A 278 -1.55 -4.54 53.59
C GLN A 278 -2.45 -3.51 52.93
N PHE A 279 -1.94 -2.78 51.93
CA PHE A 279 -2.73 -1.81 51.17
C PHE A 279 -3.85 -2.49 50.37
N ASN A 280 -3.54 -3.62 49.72
CA ASN A 280 -4.53 -4.42 48.99
C ASN A 280 -5.59 -5.02 49.92
N ILE A 281 -5.20 -5.49 51.11
CA ILE A 281 -6.14 -5.99 52.13
C ILE A 281 -7.04 -4.84 52.63
N ALA A 282 -6.49 -3.65 52.87
CA ALA A 282 -7.27 -2.49 53.28
C ALA A 282 -8.29 -2.09 52.21
N LEU A 283 -7.89 -2.08 50.93
CA LEU A 283 -8.79 -1.84 49.79
C LEU A 283 -9.94 -2.85 49.74
N SER A 284 -9.64 -4.16 49.85
CA SER A 284 -10.67 -5.20 49.86
C SER A 284 -11.65 -5.02 51.02
N THR A 285 -11.15 -4.62 52.19
CA THR A 285 -11.99 -4.40 53.38
C THR A 285 -12.94 -3.21 53.19
N TYR A 286 -12.48 -2.14 52.51
CA TYR A 286 -13.32 -1.01 52.17
C TYR A 286 -14.39 -1.36 51.13
N ASP A 287 -14.05 -2.16 50.12
CA ASP A 287 -15.02 -2.63 49.13
C ASP A 287 -16.11 -3.51 49.76
N ASP A 288 -15.76 -4.40 50.68
CA ASP A 288 -16.71 -5.23 51.43
C ASP A 288 -17.65 -4.38 52.31
N ALA A 289 -17.12 -3.33 52.94
CA ALA A 289 -17.90 -2.38 53.73
C ALA A 289 -18.86 -1.54 52.85
N LEU A 290 -18.42 -1.15 51.66
CA LEU A 290 -19.25 -0.44 50.67
C LEU A 290 -20.37 -1.34 50.14
N CYS A 291 -20.10 -2.62 49.88
CA CYS A 291 -21.13 -3.58 49.48
C CYS A 291 -22.15 -3.78 50.60
N SER A 292 -21.69 -3.97 51.83
CA SER A 292 -22.58 -4.14 53.00
C SER A 292 -23.47 -2.91 53.24
N THR A 293 -22.93 -1.70 53.10
CA THR A 293 -23.71 -0.47 53.24
C THR A 293 -24.71 -0.28 52.11
N LYS A 294 -24.36 -0.64 50.87
CA LYS A 294 -25.28 -0.66 49.73
C LYS A 294 -26.44 -1.62 49.94
N ASP A 295 -26.21 -2.79 50.52
CA ASP A 295 -27.26 -3.77 50.85
C ASP A 295 -28.19 -3.27 51.97
N ILE A 296 -27.64 -2.62 53.00
CA ILE A 296 -28.45 -1.98 54.05
C ILE A 296 -29.30 -0.84 53.47
N MET A 297 -28.71 -0.01 52.60
CA MET A 297 -29.44 1.08 51.94
C MET A 297 -30.57 0.56 51.05
N SER A 298 -30.36 -0.51 50.29
CA SER A 298 -31.41 -1.10 49.45
C SER A 298 -32.56 -1.68 50.28
N ALA A 299 -32.25 -2.37 51.37
CA ALA A 299 -33.25 -2.86 52.32
C ALA A 299 -34.06 -1.71 52.97
N THR A 300 -33.38 -0.62 53.36
CA THR A 300 -34.04 0.55 53.96
C THR A 300 -34.92 1.28 52.95
N HIS A 301 -34.47 1.37 51.69
CA HIS A 301 -35.26 1.96 50.61
C HIS A 301 -36.54 1.18 50.36
N HIS A 302 -36.46 -0.15 50.32
CA HIS A 302 -37.63 -1.01 50.14
C HIS A 302 -38.63 -0.88 51.29
N GLN A 303 -38.15 -0.84 52.54
CA GLN A 303 -39.00 -0.60 53.71
C GLN A 303 -39.71 0.76 53.65
N ASN A 304 -39.02 1.81 53.20
CA ASN A 304 -39.61 3.13 53.03
C ASN A 304 -40.69 3.13 51.93
N GLU A 305 -40.47 2.39 50.84
CA GLU A 305 -41.45 2.23 49.76
C GLU A 305 -42.70 1.49 50.27
N ASP A 306 -42.53 0.41 51.05
CA ASP A 306 -43.64 -0.31 51.69
C ASP A 306 -44.43 0.58 52.66
N LEU A 307 -43.74 1.37 53.49
CA LEU A 307 -44.37 2.32 54.41
C LEU A 307 -45.15 3.40 53.66
N ALA A 308 -44.61 3.92 52.55
CA ALA A 308 -45.30 4.89 51.71
C ALA A 308 -46.59 4.29 51.11
N ASN A 309 -46.53 3.04 50.65
CA ASN A 309 -47.69 2.31 50.14
C ASN A 309 -48.76 2.12 51.22
N GLN A 310 -48.36 1.72 52.43
CA GLN A 310 -49.28 1.59 53.58
C GLN A 310 -49.94 2.92 53.94
N LEU A 311 -49.17 4.01 53.95
CA LEU A 311 -49.70 5.34 54.22
C LEU A 311 -50.71 5.78 53.16
N GLN A 312 -50.43 5.53 51.88
CA GLN A 312 -51.36 5.84 50.80
C GLN A 312 -52.67 5.04 50.91
N LEU A 313 -52.58 3.77 51.30
CA LEU A 313 -53.75 2.92 51.53
C LEU A 313 -54.59 3.42 52.70
N ALA A 314 -53.96 3.79 53.83
CA ALA A 314 -54.62 4.37 54.99
C ALA A 314 -55.32 5.71 54.66
N VAL A 315 -54.71 6.54 53.80
CA VAL A 315 -55.32 7.81 53.33
C VAL A 315 -56.58 7.54 52.51
N VAL A 316 -56.56 6.53 51.63
CA VAL A 316 -57.74 6.13 50.84
C VAL A 316 -58.84 5.59 51.76
N GLU A 317 -58.50 4.75 52.74
CA GLU A 317 -59.45 4.24 53.74
C GLU A 317 -60.06 5.37 54.57
N GLN A 318 -59.26 6.33 55.01
CA GLN A 318 -59.74 7.51 55.74
C GLN A 318 -60.73 8.32 54.90
N ALA A 319 -60.44 8.54 53.61
CA ALA A 319 -61.34 9.23 52.69
C ALA A 319 -62.67 8.47 52.54
N ASN A 320 -62.62 7.14 52.38
CA ASN A 320 -63.81 6.29 52.30
C ASN A 320 -64.66 6.34 53.58
N MET A 321 -64.02 6.29 54.76
CA MET A 321 -64.72 6.40 56.04
C MET A 321 -65.36 7.77 56.21
N LYS A 322 -64.71 8.84 55.76
CA LYS A 322 -65.27 10.20 55.79
C LYS A 322 -66.53 10.32 54.93
N ILE A 323 -66.54 9.70 53.75
CA ILE A 323 -67.73 9.65 52.88
C ILE A 323 -68.86 8.88 53.57
N LYS A 324 -68.58 7.70 54.15
CA LYS A 324 -69.59 6.92 54.91
C LYS A 324 -70.17 7.69 56.08
N LEU A 325 -69.33 8.42 56.83
CA LEU A 325 -69.78 9.28 57.93
C LEU A 325 -70.73 10.37 57.44
N GLN A 326 -70.39 11.03 56.33
CA GLN A 326 -71.22 12.09 55.75
C GLN A 326 -72.60 11.56 55.33
N GLN A 327 -72.64 10.40 54.67
CA GLN A 327 -73.90 9.72 54.32
C GLN A 327 -74.74 9.36 55.57
N ALA A 328 -74.10 8.88 56.64
CA ALA A 328 -74.79 8.56 57.89
C ALA A 328 -75.36 9.82 58.58
N LEU A 329 -74.64 10.95 58.52
CA LEU A 329 -75.12 12.23 59.04
C LEU A 329 -76.32 12.74 58.25
N GLU A 330 -76.31 12.65 56.92
CA GLU A 330 -77.46 13.00 56.08
C GLU A 330 -78.67 12.13 56.37
N ALA A 331 -78.48 10.81 56.51
CA ALA A 331 -79.53 9.88 56.91
C ALA A 331 -80.11 10.21 58.30
N LYS A 332 -79.26 10.59 59.26
CA LYS A 332 -79.69 11.05 60.59
C LYS A 332 -80.54 12.32 60.49
N ILE A 333 -80.13 13.32 59.68
CA ILE A 333 -80.90 14.55 59.49
C ILE A 333 -82.28 14.22 58.91
N GLN A 334 -82.35 13.40 57.86
CA GLN A 334 -83.63 12.97 57.27
C GLN A 334 -84.53 12.23 58.27
N LEU A 335 -83.96 11.37 59.12
CA LEU A 335 -84.70 10.71 60.19
C LEU A 335 -85.20 11.72 61.23
N SER A 336 -84.37 12.69 61.62
CA SER A 336 -84.76 13.72 62.58
C SER A 336 -85.88 14.62 62.05
N GLU A 337 -85.88 14.93 60.75
CA GLU A 337 -86.98 15.64 60.09
C GLU A 337 -88.25 14.81 60.07
N LYS A 338 -88.16 13.49 59.82
CA LYS A 338 -89.31 12.58 59.92
C LYS A 338 -89.86 12.53 61.34
N VAL A 339 -88.98 12.45 62.35
CA VAL A 339 -89.36 12.50 63.76
C VAL A 339 -90.05 13.82 64.09
N GLN A 340 -89.50 14.97 63.71
CA GLN A 340 -90.17 16.26 63.92
C GLN A 340 -91.52 16.36 63.23
N LYS A 341 -91.66 15.81 62.00
CA LYS A 341 -92.96 15.74 61.32
C LYS A 341 -93.95 14.89 62.11
N LEU A 342 -93.52 13.73 62.61
CA LEU A 342 -94.33 12.86 63.46
C LEU A 342 -94.70 13.53 64.78
N GLU A 343 -93.75 14.20 65.46
CA GLU A 343 -93.98 14.97 66.68
C GLU A 343 -95.02 16.07 66.45
N ARG A 344 -94.90 16.85 65.36
CA ARG A 344 -95.91 17.84 64.98
C ARG A 344 -97.29 17.20 64.74
N LEU A 345 -97.33 16.04 64.10
CA LEU A 345 -98.56 15.30 63.84
C LEU A 345 -99.19 14.81 65.16
N VAL A 346 -98.37 14.28 66.06
CA VAL A 346 -98.76 13.89 67.43
C VAL A 346 -99.26 15.10 68.20
N ASP A 347 -98.62 16.26 68.12
CA ASP A 347 -99.06 17.49 68.78
C ASP A 347 -100.37 18.04 68.19
N VAL A 348 -100.56 17.96 66.88
CA VAL A 348 -101.83 18.29 66.22
C VAL A 348 -102.93 17.34 66.69
N LEU A 349 -102.65 16.05 66.80
CA LEU A 349 -103.59 15.06 67.36
C LEU A 349 -103.88 15.35 68.84
N ARG A 350 -102.87 15.66 69.66
CA ARG A 350 -103.04 16.06 71.06
C ARG A 350 -103.88 17.32 71.19
N LYS A 351 -103.68 18.34 70.34
CA LYS A 351 -104.53 19.54 70.32
C LYS A 351 -105.96 19.25 69.87
N LYS A 352 -106.17 18.41 68.85
CA LYS A 352 -107.52 17.97 68.45
C LYS A 352 -108.26 17.22 69.58
N ILE A 353 -107.53 16.50 70.42
CA ILE A 353 -108.10 15.82 71.58
C ILE A 353 -108.27 16.77 72.78
N GLY A 354 -107.36 17.74 72.97
CA GLY A 354 -107.33 18.67 74.12
C GLY A 354 -108.14 19.97 73.99
N THR A 355 -108.62 20.33 72.79
CA THR A 355 -109.47 21.51 72.56
C THR A 355 -110.80 21.14 71.89
N GLY A 356 -111.69 20.54 72.69
CA GLY A 356 -113.16 20.62 72.57
C GLY A 356 -113.89 19.84 71.46
N ASN A 357 -114.83 18.98 71.89
CA ASN A 357 -115.87 18.24 71.13
C ASN A 357 -115.51 16.83 70.62
N ILE A 358 -115.46 15.86 71.53
CA ILE A 358 -116.11 14.57 71.25
C ILE A 358 -117.43 14.59 72.01
N ARG A 359 -118.47 14.89 71.24
CA ARG A 359 -119.86 14.61 71.56
C ARG A 359 -119.99 13.13 71.93
N THR A 360 -120.65 12.89 73.04
CA THR A 360 -121.37 11.66 73.36
C THR A 360 -122.14 11.16 72.13
N VAL A 361 -121.85 9.94 71.70
CA VAL A 361 -122.85 8.96 71.24
C VAL A 361 -122.32 7.58 71.65
N THR A 362 -123.18 6.90 72.40
CA THR A 362 -123.26 5.47 72.75
C THR A 362 -122.34 4.49 72.03
#